data_AF-A0A925TR69-F1
#
_entry.id   AF-A0A925TR69-F1
#
_cell.length_a   1.000
_cell.length_b   1.000
_cell.length_c   1.000
_cell.angle_alpha   90.00
_cell.angle_beta   90.00
_cell.angle_gamma   90.00
#
_symmetry.space_group_name_H-M   'P 1'
#
loop_
_entity.id
_entity.type
_entity.pdbx_description
1 polymer ?
#
loop_
_entity_poly.entity_id
_entity_poly.type
_entity_poly.pdbx_seq_one_letter_code
_entity_poly.pdbx_strand_id
1 'polypeptide(L)' 'FRSRGDIYVNRLAQNYGGGGHKNAAGCVMPLALADAIPAALEKAKQLLN' A
#
# COMPACT_ATOMS: atom_id res chain seq x y z
N PHE A 1 -0.26 -1.04 -5.88
CA PHE A 1 -1.12 0.11 -5.49
C PHE A 1 -1.13 1.19 -6.57
N ARG A 2 -2.30 1.77 -6.83
CA ARG A 2 -2.50 2.90 -7.75
C ARG A 2 -3.49 3.88 -7.11
N SER A 3 -3.33 5.16 -7.35
CA SER A 3 -4.23 6.22 -6.87
C SER A 3 -4.30 7.38 -7.86
N ARG A 4 -5.28 8.27 -7.63
CA ARG A 4 -5.43 9.54 -8.34
C ARG A 4 -5.35 10.69 -7.33
N GLY A 5 -4.80 11.83 -7.75
CA GLY A 5 -4.73 13.03 -6.92
C GLY A 5 -3.71 12.93 -5.79
N ASP A 6 -4.15 13.22 -4.56
CA ASP A 6 -3.29 13.41 -3.39
C ASP A 6 -3.31 12.24 -2.41
N ILE A 7 -3.55 11.02 -2.91
CA ILE A 7 -3.38 9.80 -2.14
C ILE A 7 -2.02 9.18 -2.48
N TYR A 8 -1.10 9.17 -1.51
CA TYR A 8 0.32 8.86 -1.73
C TYR A 8 0.56 7.37 -1.51
N VAL A 9 0.26 6.53 -2.51
CA VAL A 9 0.34 5.07 -2.39
C VAL A 9 1.76 4.52 -2.29
N ASN A 10 2.78 5.34 -2.57
CA ASN A 10 4.17 4.98 -2.26
C ASN A 10 4.42 4.83 -0.76
N ARG A 11 3.76 5.65 0.07
CA ARG A 11 3.85 5.53 1.54
C ARG A 11 3.23 4.22 2.02
N LEU A 12 2.11 3.79 1.41
CA LEU A 12 1.53 2.47 1.67
C LEU A 12 2.54 1.35 1.39
N ALA A 13 3.18 1.37 0.21
CA ALA A 13 4.18 0.35 -0.15
C ALA A 13 5.39 0.31 0.79
N GLN A 14 5.86 1.47 1.27
CA GLN A 14 7.00 1.58 2.18
C GLN A 14 6.78 0.89 3.53
N ASN A 15 5.54 0.81 4.02
CA ASN A 15 5.21 0.07 5.25
C ASN A 15 5.57 -1.43 5.16
N TYR A 16 5.71 -1.96 3.95
CA TYR A 16 6.02 -3.36 3.68
C TYR A 16 7.35 -3.52 2.93
N GLY A 17 8.26 -2.54 3.05
CA GLY A 17 9.57 -2.57 2.40
C GLY A 17 9.54 -2.41 0.88
N GLY A 18 8.41 -2.01 0.30
CA GLY A 18 8.29 -1.69 -1.12
C GLY A 18 8.52 -0.22 -1.45
N GLY A 19 8.11 0.18 -2.65
CA GLY A 19 8.30 1.55 -3.13
C GLY A 19 7.67 1.82 -4.48
N GLY A 20 7.99 3.01 -5.02
CA GLY A 20 7.50 3.51 -6.30
C GLY A 20 7.17 5.00 -6.26
N HIS A 21 6.35 5.45 -7.21
CA HIS A 21 5.92 6.85 -7.34
C HIS A 21 4.70 7.15 -6.49
N LYS A 22 4.48 8.44 -6.21
CA LYS A 22 3.32 8.99 -5.45
C LYS A 22 2.01 8.27 -5.77
N ASN A 23 1.71 8.09 -7.06
CA ASN A 23 0.44 7.53 -7.54
C ASN A 23 0.53 6.06 -8.00
N ALA A 24 1.73 5.46 -7.98
CA ALA A 24 1.97 4.12 -8.50
C ALA A 24 3.15 3.44 -7.79
N ALA A 25 2.84 2.49 -6.90
CA ALA A 25 3.81 1.79 -6.09
C ALA A 25 3.41 0.33 -5.84
N GLY A 26 4.33 -0.48 -5.31
CA GLY A 26 4.09 -1.88 -4.97
C GLY A 26 5.10 -2.42 -3.96
N CYS A 27 4.78 -3.57 -3.39
CA CYS A 27 5.60 -4.27 -2.40
C CYS A 27 5.40 -5.80 -2.56
N VAL A 28 6.34 -6.57 -2.03
CA VAL A 28 6.20 -8.02 -1.85
C VAL A 28 6.13 -8.28 -0.35
N MET A 29 5.05 -8.90 0.11
CA MET A 29 4.86 -9.25 1.51
C MET A 29 5.19 -10.73 1.70
N PRO A 30 6.00 -11.11 2.70
CA PRO A 30 6.24 -12.50 3.05
C PRO A 30 5.07 -13.06 3.90
N LEU A 31 3.85 -12.90 3.40
CA LEU A 31 2.60 -13.32 4.04
C LEU A 31 1.80 -14.19 3.07
N ALA A 32 0.98 -15.08 3.61
CA ALA A 32 -0.05 -15.74 2.80
C ALA A 32 -1.05 -14.70 2.29
N LEU A 33 -1.67 -14.96 1.14
CA LEU A 33 -2.61 -14.01 0.53
C LEU A 33 -3.77 -13.65 1.47
N ALA A 34 -4.25 -14.62 2.25
CA ALA A 34 -5.32 -14.44 3.23
C ALA A 34 -4.99 -13.40 4.32
N ASP A 35 -3.72 -13.26 4.68
CA ASP A 35 -3.24 -12.29 5.68
C ASP A 35 -2.77 -10.98 5.04
N ALA A 36 -2.24 -11.06 3.81
CA ALA A 36 -1.71 -9.92 3.07
C ALA A 36 -2.82 -8.93 2.68
N ILE A 37 -4.00 -9.43 2.28
CA ILE A 37 -5.14 -8.60 1.90
C ILE A 37 -5.64 -7.73 3.08
N PRO A 38 -6.02 -8.29 4.25
CA PRO A 38 -6.49 -7.47 5.36
C PRO A 38 -5.43 -6.51 5.87
N ALA A 39 -4.16 -6.91 5.94
CA ALA A 39 -3.07 -6.03 6.33
C ALA A 39 -2.96 -4.81 5.40
N ALA A 40 -2.93 -5.04 4.08
CA ALA A 40 -2.84 -3.96 3.09
C ALA A 40 -4.07 -3.04 3.11
N LEU A 41 -5.27 -3.58 3.31
CA LEU A 41 -6.50 -2.80 3.40
C LEU A 41 -6.55 -1.93 4.66
N GLU A 42 -6.08 -2.42 5.81
CA GLU A 42 -6.02 -1.65 7.04
C GLU A 42 -5.16 -0.39 6.87
N LYS A 43 -3.95 -0.55 6.31
CA LYS A 43 -3.07 0.59 6.03
C LYS A 43 -3.61 1.49 4.92
N ALA A 44 -4.29 0.95 3.92
CA ALA A 44 -4.91 1.75 2.87
C ALA A 44 -6.03 2.66 3.42
N LYS A 45 -6.85 2.17 4.36
CA LYS A 45 -7.90 2.97 5.01
C LYS A 45 -7.34 4.20 5.74
N GLN A 46 -6.15 4.08 6.33
CA GLN A 46 -5.48 5.20 7.00
C GLN A 46 -5.08 6.34 6.05
N LEU A 47 -5.05 6.11 4.73
CA LEU A 47 -4.77 7.14 3.72
C LEU A 47 -6.01 7.87 3.21
N LEU A 48 -7.22 7.46 3.66
CA LEU A 48 -8.50 8.01 3.21
C LEU A 48 -9.18 8.90 4.27
N ASN A 49 -8.61 8.97 5.47
CA ASN A 49 -9.03 9.87 6.54
C ASN A 49 -8.25 11.19 6.47
#